data_AF-A0A3D5YFZ4-F1
#
_entry.id   AF-A0A3D5YFZ4-F1
#
_cell.length_a   1.000
_cell.length_b   1.000
_cell.length_c   1.000
_cell.angle_alpha   90.00
_cell.angle_beta   90.00
_cell.angle_gamma   90.00
#
_symmetry.space_group_name_H-M   'P 1'
#
loop_
_entity.id
_entity.type
_entity.pdbx_description
1 polymer ?
#
loop_
_entity_poly.entity_id
_entity_poly.type
_entity_poly.pdbx_seq_one_letter_code
_entity_poly.pdbx_strand_id
1 'polypeptide(L)'
;MRINTNFLASFFEGFVVLLFSSIVLFVSLKKNRRTIGFLSSFFLVWYSFVRFFLEYLRMDSQSEYVAFLTKSQRFFVLFFIIGIFLMYRSLKKSSYMK
;
A
#
# COMPACT_ATOMS: atom_id res chain seq x y z
N MET A 1 28.48 6.48 -18.28
CA MET A 1 27.15 6.69 -17.67
C MET A 1 26.81 5.47 -16.83
N ARG A 2 26.79 5.58 -15.49
CA ARG A 2 26.12 4.56 -14.67
C ARG A 2 24.63 4.75 -14.91
N ILE A 3 24.00 3.86 -15.69
CA ILE A 3 22.55 3.75 -15.68
C ILE A 3 22.18 3.57 -14.21
N ASN A 4 21.44 4.51 -13.65
CA ASN A 4 21.08 4.47 -12.24
C ASN A 4 20.09 3.31 -12.06
N THR A 5 20.60 2.12 -11.77
CA THR A 5 19.81 0.90 -11.54
C THR A 5 18.74 1.14 -10.49
N ASN A 6 19.01 2.05 -9.53
CA ASN A 6 18.04 2.49 -8.52
C ASN A 6 16.85 3.24 -9.12
N PHE A 7 17.04 4.03 -10.18
CA PHE A 7 15.96 4.75 -10.84
C PHE A 7 15.00 3.79 -11.54
N LEU A 8 15.55 2.83 -12.31
CA LEU A 8 14.76 1.79 -12.98
C LEU A 8 14.02 0.92 -11.97
N ALA A 9 14.70 0.50 -10.90
CA ALA A 9 14.08 -0.26 -9.81
C ALA A 9 12.93 0.52 -9.15
N SER A 10 13.15 1.78 -8.74
CA SER A 10 12.11 2.61 -8.14
C SER A 10 10.96 2.93 -9.10
N PHE A 11 11.23 3.07 -10.40
CA PHE A 11 10.19 3.26 -11.41
C PHE A 11 9.30 2.02 -11.56
N PHE A 12 9.91 0.83 -11.70
CA PHE A 12 9.16 -0.43 -11.76
C PHE A 12 8.36 -0.68 -10.48
N GLU A 13 8.93 -0.37 -9.33
CA GLU A 13 8.28 -0.49 -8.03
C GLU A 13 7.03 0.40 -7.94
N GLY A 14 7.14 1.66 -8.34
CA GLY A 14 6.02 2.59 -8.45
C GLY A 14 4.98 2.15 -9.49
N PHE A 15 5.43 1.61 -10.62
CA PHE A 15 4.57 1.14 -11.70
C PHE A 15 3.74 -0.09 -11.30
N VAL A 16 4.33 -1.05 -10.60
CA VAL A 16 3.61 -2.23 -10.06
C VAL A 16 2.53 -1.80 -9.08
N VAL A 17 2.85 -0.85 -8.19
CA VAL A 17 1.87 -0.27 -7.26
C VAL A 17 0.73 0.43 -8.02
N LEU A 18 1.07 1.20 -9.05
CA LEU A 18 0.10 1.94 -9.86
C LEU A 18 -0.82 0.98 -10.63
N LEU A 19 -0.28 -0.09 -11.22
CA LEU A 19 -1.09 -1.11 -11.87
C LEU A 19 -2.02 -1.83 -10.87
N PHE A 20 -1.51 -2.25 -9.72
CA PHE A 20 -2.33 -2.93 -8.70
C PHE A 20 -3.46 -2.04 -8.19
N SER A 21 -3.14 -0.79 -7.87
CA SER A 21 -4.13 0.19 -7.42
C SER A 21 -5.17 0.50 -8.50
N SER A 22 -4.75 0.59 -9.76
CA SER A 22 -5.66 0.76 -10.91
C SER A 22 -6.63 -0.41 -11.04
N ILE A 23 -6.14 -1.66 -10.97
CA ILE A 23 -6.98 -2.87 -11.05
C ILE A 23 -8.03 -2.87 -9.93
N VAL A 24 -7.60 -2.58 -8.69
CA VAL A 24 -8.48 -2.48 -7.53
C VAL A 24 -9.55 -1.41 -7.72
N LEU A 25 -9.16 -0.24 -8.25
CA LEU A 25 -10.05 0.89 -8.53
C LEU A 25 -11.08 0.50 -9.61
N PHE A 26 -10.64 -0.13 -10.71
CA PHE A 26 -11.49 -0.62 -11.79
C PHE A 26 -12.50 -1.68 -11.31
N VAL A 27 -12.07 -2.65 -10.51
CA VAL A 27 -12.96 -3.67 -9.94
C VAL A 27 -13.96 -3.04 -8.97
N SER A 28 -13.54 -2.04 -8.20
CA SER A 28 -14.41 -1.33 -7.27
C SER A 28 -15.46 -0.46 -7.98
N LEU A 29 -15.08 0.23 -9.06
CA LEU A 29 -16.01 0.99 -9.90
C LEU A 29 -17.07 0.09 -10.53
N LYS A 30 -16.67 -1.06 -11.08
CA LYS A 30 -17.59 -2.03 -11.71
C LYS A 30 -18.65 -2.57 -10.74
N LYS A 31 -18.34 -2.64 -9.44
CA LYS A 31 -19.28 -3.14 -8.42
C LYS A 31 -20.24 -2.08 -7.87
N ASN A 32 -20.13 -0.80 -8.25
CA ASN A 32 -21.04 0.32 -7.92
C ASN A 32 -21.51 0.42 -6.45
N ARG A 33 -20.73 -0.13 -5.49
CA ARG A 33 -21.21 -0.43 -4.12
C ARG A 33 -20.20 -0.12 -3.02
N ARG A 34 -19.16 0.67 -3.29
CA ARG A 34 -18.16 0.99 -2.27
C ARG A 34 -18.04 2.49 -2.11
N THR A 35 -18.33 2.96 -0.89
CA THR A 35 -18.08 4.34 -0.49
C THR A 35 -16.60 4.69 -0.73
N ILE A 36 -16.31 5.92 -1.13
CA ILE A 36 -14.94 6.42 -1.40
C ILE A 36 -13.98 6.05 -0.24
N GLY A 37 -14.47 6.06 0.99
CA GLY A 37 -13.72 5.66 2.18
C GLY A 37 -13.29 4.19 2.22
N PHE A 38 -14.03 3.27 1.60
CA PHE A 38 -13.64 1.86 1.51
C PHE A 38 -12.49 1.70 0.53
N LEU A 39 -12.55 2.41 -0.60
CA LEU A 39 -11.55 2.29 -1.64
C LEU A 39 -10.22 2.87 -1.22
N SER A 40 -10.24 4.04 -0.57
CA SER A 40 -9.03 4.68 -0.03
C SER A 40 -8.40 3.87 1.11
N SER A 41 -9.22 3.32 2.01
CA SER A 41 -8.71 2.46 3.10
C SER A 41 -8.17 1.12 2.57
N PHE A 42 -8.85 0.50 1.61
CA PHE A 42 -8.36 -0.71 0.97
C PHE A 42 -7.03 -0.47 0.23
N PHE A 43 -6.92 0.65 -0.52
CA PHE A 43 -5.66 1.06 -1.12
C PHE A 43 -4.56 1.23 -0.08
N LEU A 44 -4.84 1.93 1.03
CA LEU A 44 -3.85 2.18 2.09
C LEU A 44 -3.35 0.88 2.72
N VAL A 45 -4.24 -0.07 3.01
CA VAL A 45 -3.89 -1.40 3.54
C VAL A 45 -3.01 -2.16 2.54
N TRP A 46 -3.46 -2.26 1.29
CA TRP A 46 -2.77 -3.05 0.27
C TRP A 46 -1.41 -2.45 -0.08
N TYR A 47 -1.34 -1.12 -0.25
CA TYR A 47 -0.10 -0.41 -0.54
C TYR A 47 0.91 -0.59 0.59
N SER A 48 0.49 -0.41 1.84
CA SER A 48 1.37 -0.56 3.01
C SER A 48 1.89 -2.00 3.13
N PHE A 49 1.04 -2.99 2.85
CA PHE A 49 1.44 -4.41 2.84
C PHE A 49 2.51 -4.66 1.78
N VAL A 50 2.25 -4.32 0.52
CA VAL A 50 3.21 -4.52 -0.58
C VAL A 50 4.52 -3.78 -0.33
N ARG A 51 4.45 -2.52 0.13
CA ARG A 51 5.65 -1.72 0.45
C ARG A 51 6.47 -2.32 1.58
N PHE A 52 5.84 -2.91 2.59
CA PHE A 52 6.55 -3.58 3.68
C PHE A 52 7.41 -4.74 3.17
N PHE A 53 6.89 -5.57 2.26
CA PHE A 53 7.65 -6.68 1.66
C PHE A 53 8.71 -6.22 0.67
N LEU A 54 8.42 -5.23 -0.16
CA LEU A 54 9.41 -4.70 -1.11
C LEU A 54 10.61 -4.08 -0.39
N GLU A 55 10.35 -3.38 0.72
CA GLU A 55 11.39 -2.83 1.59
C GLU A 55 12.24 -3.93 2.26
N TYR A 56 11.65 -5.10 2.54
CA TYR A 56 12.39 -6.27 3.04
C TYR A 56 13.31 -6.88 1.97
N LEU A 57 12.86 -6.92 0.72
CA LEU A 57 13.63 -7.44 -0.42
C LEU A 57 14.74 -6.49 -0.89
N ARG A 58 14.74 -5.25 -0.39
CA ARG A 58 15.70 -4.22 -0.77
C ARG A 58 17.05 -4.45 -0.07
N MET A 59 18.05 -4.90 -0.81
CA MET A 59 19.40 -5.17 -0.27
C MET A 59 20.12 -3.92 0.27
N ASP A 60 19.83 -2.74 -0.28
CA ASP A 60 20.47 -1.48 0.15
C ASP A 60 19.99 -0.96 1.52
N SER A 61 18.85 -1.44 2.03
CA SER A 61 18.29 -0.98 3.31
C SER A 61 18.86 -1.74 4.51
N GLN A 62 19.69 -2.76 4.27
CA GLN A 62 20.18 -3.65 5.33
C GLN A 62 21.12 -2.98 6.33
N SER A 63 21.75 -1.86 5.98
CA SER A 63 22.59 -1.09 6.91
C SER A 63 21.79 -0.24 7.90
N GLU A 64 20.45 -0.18 7.78
CA GLU A 64 19.56 0.65 8.63
C GLU A 64 18.53 -0.17 9.43
N TYR A 65 18.77 -1.46 9.64
CA TYR A 65 17.93 -2.26 10.54
C TYR A 65 18.07 -1.76 11.99
N VAL A 66 16.96 -1.32 12.58
CA VAL A 66 16.87 -1.04 14.01
C VAL A 66 15.75 -1.93 14.55
N ALA A 67 16.09 -2.88 15.43
CA ALA A 67 15.15 -3.86 15.98
C ALA A 67 14.42 -4.69 14.91
N PHE A 68 15.16 -5.29 13.97
CA PHE A 68 14.66 -6.19 12.90
C PHE A 68 13.78 -5.54 11.82
N LEU A 69 13.46 -4.25 11.91
CA LEU A 69 12.71 -3.52 10.89
C LEU A 69 13.50 -2.31 10.37
N THR A 70 13.36 -2.01 9.08
CA THR A 70 13.86 -0.75 8.53
C THR A 70 13.03 0.43 9.05
N LYS A 71 13.56 1.65 8.99
CA LYS A 71 12.79 2.87 9.33
C LYS A 71 11.49 2.93 8.52
N SER A 72 11.57 2.66 7.21
CA SER A 72 10.43 2.68 6.29
C SER A 72 9.39 1.60 6.63
N GLN A 73 9.82 0.38 7.01
CA GLN A 73 8.90 -0.69 7.42
C GLN A 73 8.03 -0.29 8.62
N ARG A 74 8.60 0.40 9.62
CA ARG A 74 7.83 0.89 10.78
C ARG A 74 6.74 1.89 10.38
N PHE A 75 7.03 2.78 9.44
CA PHE A 75 6.02 3.69 8.89
C PHE A 75 4.89 2.94 8.17
N PHE A 76 5.23 1.91 7.37
CA PHE A 76 4.21 1.12 6.68
C PHE A 76 3.37 0.26 7.62
N VAL A 77 3.91 -0.21 8.76
CA VAL A 77 3.11 -0.88 9.80
C VAL A 77 2.07 0.08 10.38
N LEU A 78 2.42 1.33 10.68
CA LEU A 78 1.46 2.33 11.15
C LEU A 78 0.36 2.61 10.13
N PHE A 79 0.72 2.81 8.86
CA PHE A 79 -0.26 3.02 7.79
C PHE A 79 -1.16 1.81 7.55
N PHE A 80 -0.63 0.59 7.71
CA PHE A 80 -1.41 -0.63 7.62
C PHE A 80 -2.49 -0.69 8.72
N ILE A 81 -2.12 -0.39 9.98
CA ILE A 81 -3.07 -0.35 11.10
C ILE A 81 -4.15 0.72 10.88
N ILE A 82 -3.75 1.93 10.47
CA ILE A 82 -4.70 3.02 10.15
C ILE A 82 -5.62 2.60 9.01
N GLY A 83 -5.09 1.97 7.97
CA GLY A 83 -5.85 1.45 6.84
C GLY A 83 -6.91 0.44 7.28
N ILE A 84 -6.56 -0.53 8.14
CA ILE A 84 -7.52 -1.50 8.67
C ILE A 84 -8.62 -0.80 9.45
N PHE A 85 -8.26 0.14 10.32
CA PHE A 85 -9.23 0.91 11.10
C PHE A 85 -10.22 1.68 10.22
N LEU A 86 -9.71 2.38 9.20
CA LEU A 86 -10.54 3.12 8.24
C LEU A 86 -11.42 2.18 7.40
N MET A 87 -10.89 1.01 7.02
CA MET A 87 -11.63 0.00 6.26
C MET A 87 -12.79 -0.56 7.09
N TYR A 88 -12.54 -0.89 8.36
CA TYR A 88 -13.57 -1.33 9.30
C TYR A 88 -14.68 -0.28 9.47
N ARG A 89 -14.31 1.00 9.66
CA ARG A 89 -15.26 2.10 9.79
C ARG A 89 -16.08 2.31 8.52
N SER A 90 -15.45 2.18 7.36
CA SER A 90 -16.12 2.33 6.06
C SER A 90 -17.10 1.18 5.78
N LEU A 91 -16.75 -0.05 6.14
CA LEU A 91 -17.64 -1.21 6.05
C LEU A 91 -18.88 -1.04 6.93
N LYS A 92 -18.70 -0.59 8.19
CA LYS A 92 -19.84 -0.25 9.08
C LYS A 92 -20.74 0.81 8.46
N LYS A 93 -20.18 1.94 7.99
CA LYS A 93 -20.96 3.02 7.38
C LYS A 93 -21.75 2.56 6.14
N SER A 94 -21.16 1.68 5.33
CA SER A 94 -21.86 1.09 4.17
C SER A 94 -23.01 0.17 4.56
N SER A 95 -23.01 -0.40 5.77
CA SER A 95 -24.09 -1.26 6.26
C SER A 95 -25.28 -0.47 6.81
N TYR A 96 -25.07 0.75 7.31
CA TYR A 96 -26.15 1.63 7.78
C TYR A 96 -26.86 2.42 6.67
N MET A 97 -26.29 2.45 5.45
CA MET A 97 -26.89 3.10 4.27
C MET A 97 -27.55 2.10 3.30
N LYS A 98 -27.68 0.82 3.70
CA LYS A 98 -28.50 -0.18 3.00
C LYS A 98 -29.85 -0.28 3.69
#